data_AF-A0A8J8PIZ7-F1
#
_entry.id   AF-A0A8J8PIZ7-F1
#
_cell.length_a   1.000
_cell.length_b   1.000
_cell.length_c   1.000
_cell.angle_alpha   90.00
_cell.angle_beta   90.00
_cell.angle_gamma   90.00
#
_symmetry.space_group_name_H-M   'P 1'
#
loop_
_entity.id
_entity.type
_entity.pdbx_description
1 polymer ?
#
loop_
_entity_poly.entity_id
_entity_poly.type
_entity_poly.pdbx_seq_one_letter_code
_entity_poly.pdbx_strand_id
1 'polypeptide(L)' 'MFGPYLIGKVLCDCGELADLDEEVILRKKLLGKSVECRACRNRRIAEELEIDNENSESSDNFYSDC' A
#
# COMPACT_ATOMS: atom_id res chain seq x y z
N MET A 1 20.86 -5.28 -6.43
CA MET A 1 21.27 -6.44 -5.63
C MET A 1 20.36 -6.50 -4.42
N PHE A 2 19.61 -7.59 -4.24
CA PHE A 2 18.77 -7.79 -3.06
C PHE A 2 19.50 -8.78 -2.15
N GLY A 3 20.05 -8.28 -1.04
CA GLY A 3 20.75 -9.10 -0.03
C GLY A 3 19.78 -10.00 0.76
N PRO A 4 20.27 -10.83 1.70
CA PRO A 4 19.39 -11.64 2.53
C PRO A 4 18.46 -10.72 3.33
N TYR A 5 17.16 -10.78 3.04
CA TYR A 5 16.16 -10.05 3.79
C TYR A 5 16.00 -10.68 5.17
N LEU A 6 16.18 -9.88 6.21
CA LEU A 6 15.81 -10.27 7.57
C LEU A 6 14.29 -10.23 7.64
N ILE A 7 13.68 -11.38 7.93
CA ILE A 7 12.23 -11.51 8.06
C ILE A 7 11.86 -11.22 9.52
N GLY A 8 11.18 -10.10 9.73
CA GLY A 8 10.56 -9.73 11.00
C GLY A 8 9.10 -10.20 11.07
N LYS A 9 8.66 -10.61 12.26
CA LYS A 9 7.25 -10.88 12.56
C LYS A 9 6.60 -9.64 13.15
N VAL A 10 5.43 -9.27 12.62
CA VAL A 10 4.70 -8.08 13.04
C VAL A 10 3.19 -8.35 13.05
N LEU A 11 2.51 -7.74 14.02
CA LEU A 11 1.06 -7.84 14.14
C LEU A 11 0.40 -6.87 13.15
N CYS A 12 -0.44 -7.41 12.27
CA CYS A 12 -1.30 -6.62 11.40
C CYS A 12 -2.50 -6.07 12.17
N ASP A 13 -3.08 -4.99 11.66
CA ASP A 13 -4.36 -4.43 12.14
C ASP A 13 -5.53 -5.43 12.16
N CYS A 14 -5.50 -6.50 11.34
CA CYS A 14 -6.52 -7.56 11.40
C CYS A 14 -6.27 -8.63 12.47
N GLY A 15 -5.20 -8.50 13.25
CA GLY A 15 -4.79 -9.46 14.29
C GLY A 15 -3.89 -10.60 13.80
N GLU A 16 -3.58 -10.66 12.51
CA GLU A 16 -2.71 -11.69 11.93
C GLU A 16 -1.22 -11.37 12.16
N LEU A 17 -0.40 -12.37 12.46
CA LEU A 17 1.06 -12.24 12.46
C LEU A 17 1.59 -12.36 11.03
N ALA A 18 2.14 -11.28 10.50
CA ALA A 18 2.71 -11.23 9.15
C ALA A 18 4.24 -11.29 9.19
N ASP A 19 4.81 -12.03 8.25
CA ASP A 19 6.24 -12.00 7.94
C ASP A 19 6.52 -10.87 6.95
N LEU A 20 7.31 -9.89 7.37
CA LEU A 20 7.69 -8.73 6.57
C LEU A 20 9.19 -8.47 6.71
N ASP A 21 9.76 -7.83 5.69
CA ASP A 21 11.13 -7.34 5.76
C ASP A 21 11.28 -6.36 6.94
N GLU A 22 12.27 -6.60 7.78
CA GLU A 22 12.58 -5.76 8.94
C GLU A 22 12.80 -4.31 8.53
N GLU A 23 13.42 -4.04 7.39
CA GLU A 23 13.61 -2.68 6.88
C GLU A 23 12.26 -2.02 6.54
N VAL A 24 11.32 -2.79 6.01
CA VAL A 24 9.95 -2.30 5.73
C VAL A 24 9.22 -1.98 7.01
N ILE A 25 9.34 -2.81 8.05
CA ILE A 25 8.75 -2.56 9.37
C ILE A 25 9.32 -1.27 9.97
N LEU A 26 10.65 -1.12 9.96
CA LEU A 26 11.33 0.06 10.49
C LEU A 26 10.91 1.33 9.73
N ARG A 27 10.92 1.31 8.40
CA ARG A 27 10.49 2.46 7.58
C ARG A 27 9.04 2.83 7.84
N LYS A 28 8.13 1.87 7.92
CA LYS A 28 6.72 2.13 8.23
C LYS A 28 6.55 2.77 9.61
N LYS A 29 7.27 2.26 10.62
CA LYS A 29 7.26 2.82 11.98
C LYS A 29 7.80 4.26 12.01
N LEU A 30 8.90 4.55 11.31
CA LEU A 30 9.47 5.89 11.20
C LEU A 30 8.52 6.88 10.51
N LEU A 31 7.73 6.41 9.55
CA LEU A 31 6.72 7.22 8.87
C LEU A 31 5.39 7.32 9.64
N GLY A 32 5.28 6.70 10.81
CA GLY A 32 4.02 6.63 11.58
C GLY A 32 2.90 5.89 10.85
N LYS A 33 3.23 5.01 9.90
CA LYS A 33 2.26 4.23 9.11
C LYS A 33 2.01 2.87 9.75
N SER A 34 0.78 2.38 9.67
CA SER A 34 0.45 1.03 10.13
C SER A 34 1.10 -0.04 9.25
N VAL A 35 1.39 -1.17 9.88
CA VAL A 35 1.92 -2.35 9.21
C VAL A 35 0.77 -3.31 8.94
N GLU A 36 0.66 -3.74 7.69
CA GLU A 36 -0.48 -4.51 7.20
C GLU A 36 0.03 -5.83 6.63
N CYS A 37 -0.69 -6.92 6.87
CA CYS A 37 -0.49 -8.17 6.16
C CYS A 37 -0.83 -7.99 4.67
N ARG A 38 -0.38 -8.92 3.83
CA ARG A 38 -0.62 -8.87 2.39
C ARG A 38 -2.11 -8.75 2.03
N ALA A 39 -2.98 -9.45 2.76
CA ALA A 39 -4.42 -9.42 2.51
C ALA A 39 -5.04 -8.04 2.80
N CYS A 40 -4.78 -7.48 3.98
CA CYS A 40 -5.30 -6.16 4.36
C CYS A 40 -4.76 -5.05 3.45
N ARG A 41 -3.45 -5.09 3.16
CA ARG A 41 -2.81 -4.16 2.24
C ARG A 41 -3.50 -4.19 0.86
N ASN A 42 -3.70 -5.39 0.31
CA ASN A 42 -4.32 -5.54 -1.00
C ASN A 42 -5.78 -5.09 -1.02
N ARG A 43 -6.54 -5.37 0.04
CA ARG A 43 -7.91 -4.89 0.17
C ARG A 43 -7.98 -3.36 0.16
N ARG A 44 -7.17 -2.69 1.00
CA ARG A 44 -7.11 -1.22 1.03
C ARG A 44 -6.72 -0.64 -0.34
N ILE A 45 -5.72 -1.21 -1.00
CA ILE A 45 -5.31 -0.76 -2.34
C ILE A 45 -6.45 -0.95 -3.36
N ALA A 46 -7.17 -2.07 -3.30
CA ALA A 46 -8.31 -2.29 -4.20
C ALA A 46 -9.42 -1.26 -3.97
N GLU A 47 -9.77 -0.99 -2.71
CA GLU A 47 -10.74 0.05 -2.32
C GLU A 47 -10.29 1.45 -2.79
N GLU A 48 -9.02 1.80 -2.63
CA GLU A 48 -8.44 3.06 -3.12
C GLU A 48 -8.55 3.17 -4.66
N LEU A 49 -8.24 2.09 -5.38
CA LEU A 49 -8.32 2.07 -6.84
C LEU A 49 -9.77 2.14 -7.37
N GLU A 50 -10.73 1.53 -6.66
CA GLU A 50 -12.15 1.65 -7.01
C GLU A 50 -12.62 3.11 -6.88
N ILE A 51 -12.25 3.78 -5.78
CA ILE A 51 -12.56 5.19 -5.54
C ILE A 51 -11.88 6.11 -6.58
N ASP A 52 -10.62 5.86 -6.91
CA ASP A 52 -9.88 6.68 -7.87
C ASP A 52 -10.46 6.56 -9.30
N ASN A 53 -10.98 5.38 -9.68
CA ASN A 53 -11.63 5.19 -10.98
C ASN A 53 -12.93 5.99 -11.12
N GLU A 54 -13.74 6.08 -10.05
CA GLU A 54 -15.00 6.85 -10.06
C GLU A 54 -14.77 8.37 -10.20
N ASN A 55 -13.58 8.86 -9.84
CA ASN A 55 -13.22 10.29 -9.95
C ASN A 55 -12.58 10.68 -11.29
N SER A 56 -12.36 9.71 -12.20
CA SER A 56 -11.64 9.94 -13.46
C SER A 56 -12.51 10.40 -14.64
N GLU A 57 -13.84 10.49 -14.50
CA GLU A 57 -14.76 10.93 -15.57
C GLU A 57 -14.90 12.47 -15.72
N SER A 58 -13.96 13.26 -15.21
CA SER A 58 -14.10 14.73 -15.26
C SER A 58 -12.83 15.52 -15.55
N SER A 59 -12.03 15.11 -16.54
CA SER A 59 -11.11 16.06 -17.20
C SER A 59 -10.49 15.55 -18.51
N ASP A 60 -11.29 15.14 -19.50
CA ASP A 60 -10.82 15.00 -20.89
C ASP A 60 -11.65 15.90 -21.82
N ASN A 61 -11.54 17.22 -21.64
CA ASN A 61 -11.97 18.21 -22.62
C ASN A 61 -10.95 19.35 -22.68
N PHE A 62 -9.73 19.04 -23.11
CA PHE A 62 -8.80 20.08 -23.57
C PHE A 62 -7.77 19.54 -24.57
N TYR A 63 -8.21 19.27 -25.79
CA TYR A 63 -7.42 19.55 -27.00
C TYR A 63 -8.38 19.54 -28.20
N SER A 64 -8.94 20.71 -28.51
CA SER A 64 -9.49 20.99 -29.82
C SER A 64 -9.26 22.45 -30.15
N ASP A 65 -7.99 22.77 -30.41
CA ASP A 65 -7.58 23.95 -31.17
C ASP A 65 -6.40 23.52 -32.06
N CYS A 66 -6.72 23.20 -33.32
CA CYS A 66 -5.92 23.35 -34.54
C CYS A 66 -6.71 22.81 -35.75
#